data_AF-A0A914YSU0-F1
#
_entry.id   AF-A0A914YSU0-F1
#
_cell.length_a   1.000
_cell.length_b   1.000
_cell.length_c   1.000
_cell.angle_alpha   90.00
_cell.angle_beta   90.00
_cell.angle_gamma   90.00
#
_symmetry.space_group_name_H-M   'P 1'
#
loop_
_entity.id
_entity.type
_entity.pdbx_description
1 polymer ?
#
loop_
_entity_poly.entity_id
_entity_poly.type
_entity_poly.pdbx_seq_one_letter_code
_entity_poly.pdbx_strand_id
1 'polypeptide(L)'
;MTVKMTAEANNFLQQQSPFTIPELPSGKVLKFILLYPWDDPFYIGISALEIFSQCGKRVKVAEISTNATEQYGSLESLLSHETCPSTDAKRMWMCDYRRNIDLPIWIKITLEKDDTIAMIRVWNYCQNRVHALRGVHQMKIELDDSLIFEGEITCAFSDGNEEKFLGDVSSVSLRLQVIFKTKYLFLDNPVYN
;
A
#
# COMPACT_ATOMS: atom_id res chain seq x y z
N MET A 1 -0.13 15.26 44.66
CA MET A 1 0.98 15.92 43.94
C MET A 1 0.48 16.21 42.53
N THR A 2 0.02 17.44 42.27
CA THR A 2 -0.56 17.80 40.98
C THR A 2 0.57 18.21 40.05
N VAL A 3 0.89 17.35 39.07
CA VAL A 3 1.89 17.66 38.05
C VAL A 3 1.30 18.74 37.14
N LYS A 4 1.82 19.96 37.25
CA LYS A 4 1.52 21.04 36.30
C LYS A 4 2.19 20.69 34.98
N MET A 5 1.39 20.30 33.98
CA MET A 5 1.89 20.19 32.61
C MET A 5 2.20 21.60 32.09
N THR A 6 3.43 21.79 31.62
CA THR A 6 3.94 23.07 31.11
C THR A 6 3.33 23.40 29.74
N ALA A 7 3.18 24.69 29.46
CA ALA A 7 2.58 25.23 28.23
C ALA A 7 3.28 24.77 26.93
N GLU A 8 4.50 24.26 27.02
CA GLU A 8 5.26 23.70 25.90
C GLU A 8 4.64 22.40 25.37
N ALA A 9 4.04 21.56 26.22
CA ALA A 9 3.36 20.34 25.80
C ALA A 9 2.07 20.62 25.01
N ASN A 10 1.43 21.78 25.24
CA ASN A 10 0.21 22.17 24.55
C ASN A 10 0.46 22.66 23.11
N ASN A 11 1.69 23.11 22.78
CA ASN A 11 2.04 23.53 21.43
C ASN A 11 2.37 22.35 20.49
N PHE A 12 2.83 21.21 21.02
CA PHE A 12 3.06 20.02 20.19
C PHE A 12 1.77 19.34 19.71
N LEU A 13 0.66 19.52 20.42
CA LEU A 13 -0.64 18.96 20.05
C LEU A 13 -1.45 19.86 19.09
N GLN A 14 -0.95 21.04 18.73
CA GLN A 14 -1.70 22.04 17.94
C GLN A 14 -1.24 22.23 16.48
N GLN A 15 -0.31 21.42 15.97
CA GLN A 15 0.12 21.49 14.56
C GLN A 15 0.04 20.16 13.81
N GLN A 16 -1.04 19.40 13.98
CA GLN A 16 -1.44 18.42 12.96
C GLN A 16 -2.79 18.85 12.41
N SER A 17 -2.76 19.68 11.36
CA SER A 17 -3.91 19.73 10.46
C SER A 17 -4.19 18.29 10.00
N PRO A 18 -5.44 17.80 10.08
CA PRO A 18 -5.74 16.43 9.67
C PRO A 18 -5.32 16.27 8.21
N PHE A 19 -4.45 15.30 7.94
CA PHE A 19 -4.09 14.92 6.58
C PHE A 19 -5.36 14.64 5.79
N THR A 20 -5.49 15.29 4.63
CA THR A 20 -6.65 15.12 3.75
C THR A 20 -6.18 14.56 2.42
N ILE A 21 -6.82 13.46 2.00
CA ILE A 21 -6.54 12.84 0.70
C ILE A 21 -6.85 13.88 -0.41
N PRO A 22 -5.89 14.19 -1.29
CA PRO A 22 -6.08 15.15 -2.37
C PRO A 22 -7.11 14.65 -3.38
N GLU A 23 -7.71 15.59 -4.12
CA GLU A 23 -8.82 15.27 -5.00
C GLU A 23 -8.35 14.47 -6.24
N LEU A 24 -7.55 15.07 -7.10
CA LEU A 24 -7.00 14.41 -8.28
C LEU A 24 -5.55 14.82 -8.41
N PRO A 25 -4.64 14.24 -7.61
CA PRO A 25 -3.24 14.61 -7.66
C PRO A 25 -2.67 14.25 -9.03
N SER A 26 -1.92 15.19 -9.62
CA SER A 26 -1.27 15.02 -10.91
C SER A 26 0.23 15.09 -10.72
N GLY A 27 0.95 14.22 -11.43
CA GLY A 27 2.39 14.10 -11.28
C GLY A 27 2.96 12.91 -12.02
N LYS A 28 4.23 12.62 -11.77
CA LYS A 28 4.99 11.64 -12.57
C LYS A 28 5.58 10.50 -11.75
N VAL A 29 5.97 10.74 -10.51
CA VAL A 29 6.69 9.77 -9.69
C VAL A 29 5.85 9.41 -8.49
N LEU A 30 5.35 8.17 -8.46
CA LEU A 30 4.68 7.58 -7.32
C LEU A 30 5.68 6.86 -6.44
N LYS A 31 5.67 7.12 -5.12
CA LYS A 31 6.48 6.41 -4.14
C LYS A 31 5.57 5.77 -3.10
N PHE A 32 5.56 4.44 -3.07
CA PHE A 32 4.87 3.62 -2.08
C PHE A 32 5.86 3.30 -0.96
N ILE A 33 5.65 3.86 0.22
CA ILE A 33 6.52 3.69 1.37
C ILE A 33 5.86 2.67 2.31
N LEU A 34 6.53 1.54 2.52
CA LEU A 34 6.06 0.41 3.31
C LEU A 34 6.62 0.55 4.72
N LEU A 35 5.77 0.91 5.69
CA LEU A 35 6.21 1.26 7.05
C LEU A 35 6.38 0.03 7.93
N TYR A 36 5.32 -0.77 8.05
CA TYR A 36 5.28 -1.93 8.94
C TYR A 36 4.57 -3.09 8.25
N PRO A 37 5.06 -4.33 8.39
CA PRO A 37 4.28 -5.53 8.08
C PRO A 37 3.26 -5.80 9.18
N TRP A 38 2.42 -6.82 8.99
CA TRP A 38 1.43 -7.23 10.00
C TRP A 38 2.05 -7.86 11.25
N ASP A 39 2.83 -8.92 11.09
CA ASP A 39 3.51 -9.56 12.22
C ASP A 39 4.74 -10.39 11.82
N ASP A 40 5.22 -10.27 10.58
CA ASP A 40 6.48 -10.89 10.19
C ASP A 40 7.67 -9.99 10.59
N PRO A 41 8.64 -10.49 11.37
CA PRO A 41 9.78 -9.68 11.81
C PRO A 41 10.91 -9.57 10.79
N PHE A 42 10.86 -10.34 9.69
CA PHE A 42 11.95 -10.48 8.72
C PHE A 42 11.59 -10.02 7.32
N TYR A 43 10.31 -10.04 6.93
CA TYR A 43 9.90 -9.81 5.56
C TYR A 43 8.70 -8.86 5.45
N ILE A 44 8.72 -8.04 4.41
CA ILE A 44 7.58 -7.24 3.96
C ILE A 44 7.37 -7.42 2.46
N GLY A 45 6.12 -7.54 2.04
CA GLY A 45 5.80 -7.83 0.65
C GLY A 45 4.44 -7.29 0.21
N ILE A 46 4.25 -7.33 -1.10
CA ILE A 46 3.06 -6.86 -1.80
C ILE A 46 2.80 -7.78 -3.00
N SER A 47 1.53 -7.99 -3.36
CA SER A 47 1.18 -8.91 -4.45
C SER A 47 1.03 -8.18 -5.79
N ALA A 48 0.37 -7.03 -5.82
CA ALA A 48 0.15 -6.26 -7.05
C ALA A 48 -0.21 -4.79 -6.76
N LEU A 49 0.05 -3.94 -7.74
CA LEU A 49 -0.26 -2.52 -7.76
C LEU A 49 -0.97 -2.18 -9.07
N GLU A 50 -2.14 -1.52 -8.98
CA GLU A 50 -2.83 -0.99 -10.15
C GLU A 50 -3.10 0.49 -9.96
N ILE A 51 -2.71 1.30 -10.94
CA ILE A 51 -2.86 2.76 -10.89
C ILE A 51 -3.69 3.19 -12.09
N PHE A 52 -4.76 3.95 -11.84
CA PHE A 52 -5.71 4.41 -12.84
C PHE A 52 -5.71 5.93 -12.92
N SER A 53 -5.67 6.44 -14.15
CA SER A 53 -5.84 7.86 -14.41
C SER A 53 -7.29 8.30 -14.29
N GLN A 54 -7.51 9.61 -14.28
CA GLN A 54 -8.84 10.23 -14.31
C GLN A 54 -9.71 9.76 -15.48
N CYS A 55 -9.11 9.31 -16.58
CA CYS A 55 -9.83 8.74 -17.71
C CYS A 55 -10.27 7.28 -17.49
N GLY A 56 -10.04 6.71 -16.30
CA GLY A 56 -10.34 5.31 -15.96
C GLY A 56 -9.40 4.30 -16.61
N LYS A 57 -8.33 4.75 -17.27
CA LYS A 57 -7.33 3.89 -17.92
C LYS A 57 -6.16 3.65 -16.99
N ARG A 58 -5.49 2.49 -17.11
CA ARG A 58 -4.23 2.27 -16.40
C ARG A 58 -3.17 3.24 -16.88
N VAL A 59 -2.40 3.81 -15.96
CA VAL A 59 -1.27 4.69 -16.30
C VAL A 59 -0.16 3.87 -16.97
N LYS A 60 0.60 4.52 -17.85
CA LYS A 60 1.77 3.91 -18.47
C LYS A 60 3.00 4.14 -17.61
N VAL A 61 3.66 3.05 -17.24
CA VAL A 61 4.85 3.06 -16.39
C VAL A 61 6.11 3.01 -17.26
N ALA A 62 7.02 3.94 -17.04
CA ALA A 62 8.34 3.96 -17.66
C ALA A 62 9.35 3.11 -16.88
N GLU A 63 9.30 3.17 -15.54
CA GLU A 63 10.27 2.50 -14.68
C GLU A 63 9.64 2.14 -13.33
N ILE A 64 10.06 1.01 -12.76
CA ILE A 64 9.78 0.63 -11.38
C ILE A 64 11.09 0.29 -10.66
N SER A 65 11.26 0.76 -9.43
CA SER A 65 12.49 0.58 -8.64
C SER A 65 12.19 0.52 -7.14
N THR A 66 13.16 0.08 -6.34
CA THR A 66 13.06 -0.01 -4.88
C THR A 66 14.43 0.20 -4.22
N ASN A 67 14.46 0.58 -2.94
CA ASN A 67 15.68 0.60 -2.13
C ASN A 67 16.00 -0.74 -1.46
N ALA A 68 15.15 -1.76 -1.61
CA ALA A 68 15.38 -3.06 -1.00
C ALA A 68 16.66 -3.72 -1.57
N THR A 69 17.58 -4.09 -0.67
CA THR A 69 18.85 -4.75 -1.03
C THR A 69 18.68 -6.21 -1.41
N GLU A 70 17.79 -6.93 -0.72
CA GLU A 70 17.48 -8.33 -0.96
C GLU A 70 15.99 -8.46 -1.29
N GLN A 71 15.70 -9.02 -2.47
CA GLN A 71 14.36 -9.09 -3.03
C GLN A 71 14.04 -10.51 -3.50
N TYR A 72 12.76 -10.88 -3.37
CA TYR A 72 12.22 -12.16 -3.79
C TYR A 72 11.02 -11.93 -4.71
N GLY A 73 11.01 -12.62 -5.84
CA GLY A 73 10.08 -12.38 -6.94
C GLY A 73 10.46 -11.16 -7.78
N SER A 74 9.65 -10.84 -8.79
CA SER A 74 9.93 -9.75 -9.74
C SER A 74 9.14 -8.49 -9.36
N LEU A 75 9.83 -7.35 -9.31
CA LEU A 75 9.21 -6.06 -9.03
C LEU A 75 8.27 -5.64 -10.17
N GLU A 76 8.62 -5.96 -11.41
CA GLU A 76 7.81 -5.73 -12.61
C GLU A 76 6.50 -6.52 -12.59
N SER A 77 6.49 -7.68 -11.92
CA SER A 77 5.28 -8.52 -11.80
C SER A 77 4.18 -7.83 -10.99
N LEU A 78 4.51 -6.85 -10.14
CA LEU A 78 3.54 -6.05 -9.41
C LEU A 78 2.62 -5.25 -10.32
N LEU A 79 3.09 -4.89 -11.51
CA LEU A 79 2.35 -4.13 -12.51
C LEU A 79 1.69 -5.04 -13.56
N SER A 80 1.83 -6.35 -13.42
CA SER A 80 1.29 -7.31 -14.37
C SER A 80 -0.22 -7.18 -14.50
N HIS A 81 -0.70 -7.25 -15.74
CA HIS A 81 -2.06 -6.90 -16.11
C HIS A 81 -3.08 -8.03 -15.88
N GLU A 82 -2.72 -9.08 -15.13
CA GLU A 82 -3.65 -10.15 -14.80
C GLU A 82 -4.76 -9.61 -13.89
N THR A 83 -6.01 -9.92 -14.21
CA THR A 83 -7.22 -9.43 -13.52
C THR A 83 -7.34 -9.87 -12.06
N CYS A 84 -6.45 -10.74 -11.59
CA CYS A 84 -6.43 -11.26 -10.23
C CYS A 84 -4.98 -11.46 -9.78
N PRO A 85 -4.59 -11.04 -8.57
CA PRO A 85 -3.24 -11.32 -8.08
C PRO A 85 -3.04 -12.84 -7.97
N SER A 86 -1.86 -13.26 -8.40
CA SER A 86 -1.40 -14.63 -8.21
C SER A 86 -0.97 -14.84 -6.76
N THR A 87 -1.08 -16.08 -6.28
CA THR A 87 -0.47 -16.54 -5.02
C THR A 87 0.87 -17.23 -5.25
N ASP A 88 1.34 -17.26 -6.50
CA ASP A 88 2.68 -17.71 -6.85
C ASP A 88 3.70 -16.68 -6.35
N ALA A 89 4.58 -17.12 -5.43
CA ALA A 89 5.62 -16.29 -4.85
C ALA A 89 6.55 -15.64 -5.90
N LYS A 90 6.69 -16.23 -7.09
CA LYS A 90 7.50 -15.66 -8.18
C LYS A 90 6.86 -14.43 -8.83
N ARG A 91 5.53 -14.34 -8.76
CA ARG A 91 4.72 -13.24 -9.33
C ARG A 91 4.39 -12.16 -8.31
N MET A 92 4.74 -12.39 -7.05
CA MET A 92 4.60 -11.45 -5.95
C MET A 92 5.96 -10.85 -5.62
N TRP A 93 6.00 -9.72 -4.92
CA TRP A 93 7.25 -9.10 -4.51
C TRP A 93 7.36 -9.09 -2.99
N MET A 94 8.56 -9.38 -2.48
CA MET A 94 8.89 -9.34 -1.06
C MET A 94 10.35 -8.95 -0.91
N CYS A 95 10.68 -8.36 0.22
CA CYS A 95 12.06 -8.06 0.58
C CYS A 95 12.31 -8.27 2.07
N ASP A 96 13.59 -8.26 2.43
CA ASP A 96 14.03 -8.21 3.82
C ASP A 96 13.49 -6.94 4.51
N TYR A 97 12.68 -7.16 5.53
CA TYR A 97 12.26 -6.15 6.49
C TYR A 97 13.09 -6.31 7.76
N ARG A 98 14.10 -5.46 7.93
CA ARG A 98 14.86 -5.41 9.18
C ARG A 98 14.26 -4.30 10.03
N ARG A 99 13.54 -4.68 11.09
CA ARG A 99 12.81 -3.82 12.06
C ARG A 99 13.63 -2.67 12.66
N ASN A 100 14.95 -2.60 12.41
CA ASN A 100 15.90 -1.65 12.99
C ASN A 100 16.74 -0.88 11.94
N ILE A 101 16.33 -0.83 10.67
CA ILE A 101 16.97 0.05 9.67
C ILE A 101 16.28 1.42 9.72
N ASP A 102 17.07 2.50 9.75
CA ASP A 102 16.61 3.90 9.88
C ASP A 102 15.77 4.40 8.69
N LEU A 103 15.70 3.63 7.60
CA LEU A 103 15.03 3.99 6.36
C LEU A 103 13.91 3.01 6.03
N PRO A 104 12.68 3.50 5.76
CA PRO A 104 11.59 2.64 5.33
C PRO A 104 11.86 2.08 3.94
N ILE A 105 11.30 0.90 3.67
CA ILE A 105 11.32 0.31 2.33
C ILE A 105 10.36 1.10 1.44
N TRP A 106 10.76 1.37 0.19
CA TRP A 106 9.89 2.00 -0.79
C TRP A 106 9.92 1.30 -2.14
N ILE A 107 8.81 1.43 -2.86
CA ILE A 107 8.66 1.08 -4.27
C ILE A 107 8.33 2.38 -5.01
N LYS A 108 9.15 2.72 -6.01
CA LYS A 108 9.00 3.93 -6.81
C LYS A 108 8.59 3.55 -8.22
N ILE A 109 7.52 4.16 -8.71
CA ILE A 109 6.98 3.99 -10.05
C ILE A 109 7.07 5.34 -10.77
N THR A 110 7.82 5.38 -11.85
CA THR A 110 7.94 6.55 -12.75
C THR A 110 6.99 6.35 -13.92
N LEU A 111 6.08 7.28 -14.14
CA LEU A 111 5.17 7.27 -15.29
C LEU A 111 5.89 7.77 -16.57
N GLU A 112 5.43 7.31 -17.74
CA GLU A 112 5.97 7.79 -19.04
C GLU A 112 5.80 9.31 -19.20
N LYS A 113 4.68 9.84 -18.69
CA LYS A 113 4.31 11.25 -18.70
C LYS A 113 3.56 11.58 -17.41
N ASP A 114 3.45 12.86 -17.12
CA ASP A 114 2.60 13.34 -16.03
C ASP A 114 1.15 12.91 -16.31
N ASP A 115 0.51 12.35 -15.29
CA ASP A 115 -0.87 11.88 -15.37
C ASP A 115 -1.62 12.23 -14.08
N THR A 116 -2.93 12.35 -14.19
CA THR A 116 -3.81 12.66 -13.06
C THR A 116 -4.34 11.37 -12.49
N ILE A 117 -3.99 11.06 -11.24
CA ILE A 117 -4.29 9.79 -10.59
C ILE A 117 -5.68 9.87 -9.95
N ALA A 118 -6.58 8.98 -10.36
CA ALA A 118 -7.93 8.89 -9.79
C ALA A 118 -8.07 7.71 -8.83
N MET A 119 -7.36 6.61 -9.06
CA MET A 119 -7.46 5.44 -8.20
C MET A 119 -6.16 4.65 -8.15
N ILE A 120 -5.83 4.18 -6.95
CA ILE A 120 -4.74 3.25 -6.70
C ILE A 120 -5.34 2.01 -6.04
N ARG A 121 -5.14 0.83 -6.62
CA ARG A 121 -5.46 -0.44 -5.99
C ARG A 121 -4.19 -1.14 -5.54
N VAL A 122 -4.21 -1.58 -4.31
CA VAL A 122 -3.09 -2.28 -3.69
C VAL A 122 -3.56 -3.66 -3.25
N TRP A 123 -2.91 -4.69 -3.79
CA TRP A 123 -3.14 -6.08 -3.40
C TRP A 123 -2.08 -6.50 -2.39
N ASN A 124 -2.50 -6.79 -1.17
CA ASN A 124 -1.57 -7.15 -0.10
C ASN A 124 -0.99 -8.55 -0.30
N TYR A 125 0.18 -8.83 0.28
CA TYR A 125 0.89 -10.09 0.11
C TYR A 125 0.04 -11.28 0.59
N CYS A 126 -0.26 -12.21 -0.30
CA CYS A 126 -1.08 -13.39 -0.01
C CYS A 126 -0.54 -14.66 -0.68
N GLN A 127 0.58 -15.20 -0.19
CA GLN A 127 1.08 -16.49 -0.70
C GLN A 127 0.32 -17.67 -0.06
N ASN A 128 0.22 -17.65 1.27
CA ASN A 128 -0.52 -18.61 2.09
C ASN A 128 -0.92 -17.94 3.42
N ARG A 129 -1.73 -18.62 4.23
CA ARG A 129 -2.22 -18.09 5.51
C ARG A 129 -1.10 -17.63 6.45
N VAL A 130 0.00 -18.38 6.54
CA VAL A 130 1.13 -18.04 7.43
C VAL A 130 1.90 -16.84 6.88
N HIS A 131 2.16 -16.82 5.58
CA HIS A 131 2.96 -15.76 4.95
C HIS A 131 2.17 -14.48 4.71
N ALA A 132 0.85 -14.45 4.85
CA ALA A 132 0.06 -13.24 4.74
C ALA A 132 0.42 -12.18 5.83
N LEU A 133 1.05 -12.60 6.94
CA LEU A 133 1.62 -11.71 7.95
C LEU A 133 2.82 -10.88 7.43
N ARG A 134 3.39 -11.25 6.29
CA ARG A 134 4.42 -10.48 5.55
C ARG A 134 3.82 -9.33 4.75
N GLY A 135 2.50 -9.27 4.65
CA GLY A 135 1.81 -8.17 4.01
C GLY A 135 2.05 -6.86 4.74
N VAL A 136 1.97 -5.76 4.00
CA VAL A 136 2.07 -4.40 4.51
C VAL A 136 0.86 -4.14 5.42
N HIS A 137 1.10 -3.62 6.62
CA HIS A 137 0.08 -3.17 7.56
C HIS A 137 -0.12 -1.65 7.50
N GLN A 138 0.96 -0.87 7.41
CA GLN A 138 0.90 0.59 7.28
C GLN A 138 1.71 1.05 6.07
N MET A 139 1.14 1.96 5.28
CA MET A 139 1.81 2.55 4.13
C MET A 139 1.59 4.05 4.00
N LYS A 140 2.53 4.70 3.31
CA LYS A 140 2.36 6.03 2.75
C LYS A 140 2.49 5.96 1.24
N ILE A 141 1.79 6.86 0.54
CA ILE A 141 1.95 7.06 -0.89
C ILE A 141 2.24 8.54 -1.11
N GLU A 142 3.32 8.81 -1.84
CA GLU A 142 3.70 10.14 -2.29
C GLU A 142 3.58 10.22 -3.82
N LEU A 143 3.19 11.39 -4.33
CA LEU A 143 3.30 11.76 -5.74
C LEU A 143 4.21 12.99 -5.84
N ASP A 144 5.31 12.87 -6.58
CA ASP A 144 6.34 13.92 -6.71
C ASP A 144 6.73 14.51 -5.33
N ASP A 145 7.03 13.60 -4.40
CA ASP A 145 7.40 13.88 -3.00
C ASP A 145 6.32 14.59 -2.14
N SER A 146 5.08 14.71 -2.66
CA SER A 146 3.92 15.18 -1.91
C SER A 146 3.09 14.00 -1.39
N LEU A 147 2.81 13.96 -0.09
CA LEU A 147 1.99 12.90 0.53
C LEU A 147 0.54 12.95 -0.02
N ILE A 148 0.10 11.86 -0.64
CA ILE A 148 -1.28 11.70 -1.18
C ILE A 148 -2.10 10.66 -0.42
N PHE A 149 -1.46 9.80 0.37
CA PHE A 149 -2.15 8.83 1.21
C PHE A 149 -1.27 8.41 2.40
N GLU A 150 -1.88 8.23 3.57
CA GLU A 150 -1.29 7.59 4.75
C GLU A 150 -2.39 6.77 5.43
N GLY A 151 -2.14 5.48 5.69
CA GLY A 151 -3.14 4.63 6.33
C GLY A 151 -2.76 3.17 6.48
N GLU A 152 -3.71 2.42 7.01
CA GLU A 152 -3.60 0.97 7.28
C GLU A 152 -4.19 0.13 6.15
N ILE A 153 -3.59 -1.04 5.94
CA ILE A 153 -3.96 -2.03 4.92
C ILE A 153 -4.35 -3.32 5.60
N THR A 154 -5.54 -3.84 5.27
CA THR A 154 -6.03 -5.11 5.80
C THR A 154 -5.10 -6.28 5.45
N CYS A 155 -4.91 -7.20 6.41
CA CYS A 155 -4.15 -8.42 6.19
C CYS A 155 -4.89 -9.32 5.19
N ALA A 156 -4.15 -10.07 4.36
CA ALA A 156 -4.76 -10.88 3.32
C ALA A 156 -5.63 -12.06 3.82
N PHE A 157 -5.58 -12.40 5.12
CA PHE A 157 -6.33 -13.50 5.72
C PHE A 157 -7.32 -13.10 6.82
N SER A 158 -7.56 -11.81 7.09
CA SER A 158 -8.51 -11.41 8.15
C SER A 158 -9.92 -11.95 7.88
N ASP A 159 -10.62 -12.52 8.86
CA ASP A 159 -11.94 -13.17 8.68
C ASP A 159 -13.10 -12.24 8.22
N GLY A 160 -12.83 -10.99 7.85
CA GLY A 160 -13.81 -10.04 7.31
C GLY A 160 -13.73 -9.93 5.78
N ASN A 161 -14.85 -10.17 5.09
CA ASN A 161 -15.06 -9.92 3.65
C ASN A 161 -15.03 -8.42 3.25
N GLU A 162 -14.16 -7.62 3.85
CA GLU A 162 -14.22 -6.17 3.72
C GLU A 162 -13.21 -5.65 2.70
N GLU A 163 -13.69 -5.30 1.51
CA GLU A 163 -13.02 -4.32 0.68
C GLU A 163 -13.07 -2.97 1.41
N LYS A 164 -11.94 -2.54 1.97
CA LYS A 164 -11.86 -1.21 2.58
C LYS A 164 -11.58 -0.18 1.50
N PHE A 165 -12.59 0.64 1.22
CA PHE A 165 -12.46 1.87 0.45
C PHE A 165 -11.92 2.96 1.37
N LEU A 166 -10.74 3.48 1.07
CA LEU A 166 -10.22 4.68 1.73
C LEU A 166 -10.31 5.84 0.75
N GLY A 167 -11.34 6.65 0.98
CA GLY A 167 -11.81 7.72 0.10
C GLY A 167 -13.34 7.76 0.07
N ASP A 168 -13.93 8.94 -0.03
CA ASP A 168 -15.39 9.09 -0.07
C ASP A 168 -15.93 8.46 -1.38
N VAL A 169 -16.83 7.49 -1.27
CA VAL A 169 -17.50 6.81 -2.40
C VAL A 169 -18.91 7.39 -2.54
N SER A 170 -19.04 8.71 -2.57
CA SER A 170 -20.22 9.36 -3.13
C SER A 170 -20.10 9.33 -4.66
N SER A 171 -21.22 9.18 -5.37
CA SER A 171 -21.31 8.99 -6.83
C SER A 171 -20.75 10.15 -7.68
N VAL A 172 -20.14 11.15 -7.04
CA VAL A 172 -19.48 12.33 -7.65
C VAL A 172 -18.15 12.64 -6.93
N SER A 173 -17.47 11.62 -6.37
CA SER A 173 -16.21 11.85 -5.69
C SER A 173 -15.11 12.19 -6.70
N LEU A 174 -14.73 13.47 -6.75
CA LEU A 174 -13.54 13.96 -7.44
C LEU A 174 -12.27 13.61 -6.67
N ARG A 175 -12.29 12.65 -5.73
CA ARG A 175 -11.16 12.34 -4.85
C ARG A 175 -10.40 11.08 -5.22
N LEU A 176 -9.10 11.06 -4.90
CA LEU A 176 -8.23 9.91 -5.08
C LEU A 176 -8.80 8.76 -4.27
N GLN A 177 -9.06 7.65 -4.94
CA GLN A 177 -9.53 6.43 -4.29
C GLN A 177 -8.35 5.49 -4.07
N VAL A 178 -8.09 5.13 -2.81
CA VAL A 178 -7.14 4.06 -2.49
C VAL A 178 -7.92 2.84 -2.03
N ILE A 179 -7.80 1.76 -2.78
CA ILE A 179 -8.55 0.52 -2.52
C ILE A 179 -7.56 -0.59 -2.17
N PHE A 180 -7.73 -1.15 -0.97
CA PHE A 180 -6.99 -2.32 -0.54
C PHE A 180 -7.77 -3.58 -0.85
N LYS A 181 -7.11 -4.52 -1.50
CA LYS A 181 -7.70 -5.80 -1.87
C LYS A 181 -6.92 -6.94 -1.23
N THR A 182 -7.68 -7.92 -0.77
CA THR A 182 -7.20 -9.18 -0.22
C THR A 182 -7.83 -10.33 -0.99
N LYS A 183 -7.10 -11.43 -1.16
CA LYS A 183 -7.62 -12.63 -1.84
C LYS A 183 -7.72 -13.75 -0.81
N TYR A 184 -8.94 -14.09 -0.41
CA TYR A 184 -9.20 -15.26 0.41
C TYR A 184 -9.19 -16.51 -0.47
N LEU A 185 -8.13 -17.32 -0.40
CA LEU A 185 -8.09 -18.65 -1.01
C LEU A 185 -8.10 -19.79 0.01
N PHE A 186 -8.14 -19.48 1.31
CA PHE A 186 -7.89 -20.48 2.36
C PHE A 186 -9.14 -20.87 3.17
N LEU A 187 -10.33 -20.42 2.75
CA LEU A 187 -11.57 -20.92 3.30
C LEU A 187 -12.01 -22.16 2.49
N ASP A 188 -11.75 -23.32 3.09
CA ASP A 188 -12.49 -24.59 2.96
C ASP A 188 -12.44 -25.36 1.62
N ASN A 189 -11.48 -26.27 1.53
CA ASN A 189 -11.85 -27.67 1.32
C ASN A 189 -11.67 -28.39 2.66
N PRO A 190 -12.73 -28.70 3.42
CA PRO A 190 -12.61 -29.64 4.51
C PRO A 190 -12.51 -31.02 3.85
N VAL A 191 -11.28 -31.53 3.73
CA VAL A 191 -11.10 -32.97 3.55
C VAL A 191 -11.48 -33.61 4.88
N TYR A 192 -12.79 -33.87 5.05
CA TYR A 192 -13.24 -34.91 5.95
C TYR A 192 -13.29 -36.21 5.14
N ASN A 193 -12.25 -37.01 5.35
CA ASN A 193 -12.06 -38.43 5.02
C ASN A 193 -12.40 -38.91 3.60
#